data_AF-A0A933EHW8-F1
#
_entry.id   AF-A0A933EHW8-F1
#
_cell.length_a   1.000
_cell.length_b   1.000
_cell.length_c   1.000
_cell.angle_alpha   90.00
_cell.angle_beta   90.00
_cell.angle_gamma   90.00
#
_symmetry.space_group_name_H-M   'P 1'
#
loop_
_entity.id
_entity.type
_entity.pdbx_description
1 polymer ?
#
loop_
_entity_poly.entity_id
_entity_poly.type
_entity_poly.pdbx_seq_one_letter_code
_entity_poly.pdbx_strand_id
1 'polypeptide(L)'
;MLQRFAFVVLAASLLAVACSQPAPTPAPAPTTAPAPTATQPPAPPTVAPAPTAAPAPTATQPPAPSPTPAPTATPPPAPTATQPPAPTPVPVAADVPTELKLSVTQPADESVVSTASVTVKGGTSPDAVVSVNGVLAQVGADGAFSLEVRLQPGPNRIEVLASTFNGQSRSQVVNVIYLASQ
;
A
#
# COMPACT_ATOMS: atom_id res chain seq x y z
N MET A 1 -21.75 -7.06 98.01
CA MET A 1 -20.69 -7.00 99.03
C MET A 1 -19.40 -7.45 98.35
N LEU A 2 -18.56 -6.57 97.78
CA LEU A 2 -17.70 -5.53 98.36
C LEU A 2 -16.38 -6.08 98.94
N GLN A 3 -15.29 -6.02 98.17
CA GLN A 3 -13.95 -5.57 98.59
C GLN A 3 -13.04 -5.51 97.34
N ARG A 4 -12.54 -4.40 96.79
CA ARG A 4 -11.79 -3.21 97.25
C ARG A 4 -10.28 -3.43 97.51
N PHE A 5 -9.49 -2.65 96.74
CA PHE A 5 -8.13 -2.13 96.97
C PHE A 5 -6.94 -3.11 96.79
N ALA A 6 -5.79 -2.78 96.20
CA ALA A 6 -5.21 -1.51 95.74
C ALA A 6 -4.00 -1.77 94.81
N PHE A 7 -3.72 -0.80 93.93
CA PHE A 7 -2.41 -0.29 93.48
C PHE A 7 -1.23 -1.25 93.29
N VAL A 8 -0.66 -1.32 92.08
CA VAL A 8 0.76 -0.99 91.83
C VAL A 8 0.93 -0.50 90.37
N VAL A 9 1.58 0.65 90.26
CA VAL A 9 2.14 1.36 89.11
C VAL A 9 3.11 0.48 88.30
N LEU A 10 3.04 0.45 86.96
CA LEU A 10 4.27 0.34 86.15
C LEU A 10 4.09 0.70 84.66
N ALA A 11 4.89 1.68 84.25
CA ALA A 11 5.56 1.88 82.96
C ALA A 11 4.73 1.98 81.67
N ALA A 12 4.59 3.23 81.22
CA ALA A 12 4.55 3.58 79.80
C ALA A 12 5.81 3.03 79.09
N SER A 13 5.62 2.32 77.98
CA SER A 13 6.71 1.93 77.08
C SER A 13 6.17 1.96 75.66
N LEU A 14 6.18 3.16 75.09
CA LEU A 14 5.91 3.47 73.70
C LEU A 14 7.08 2.92 72.86
N LEU A 15 6.94 1.71 72.33
CA LEU A 15 7.89 1.18 71.34
C LEU A 15 7.64 1.90 70.01
N ALA A 16 8.41 2.96 69.77
CA ALA A 16 8.56 3.54 68.45
C ALA A 16 9.23 2.48 67.54
N VAL A 17 8.42 1.82 66.71
CA VAL A 17 8.92 1.08 65.56
C VAL A 17 9.50 2.13 64.61
N ALA A 18 10.81 2.28 64.65
CA ALA A 18 11.54 3.10 63.70
C ALA A 18 11.35 2.46 62.31
N CYS A 19 10.51 3.11 61.50
CA CYS A 19 10.38 2.85 60.08
C CYS A 19 11.77 2.94 59.44
N SER A 20 12.30 1.80 59.00
CA SER A 20 13.40 1.76 58.03
C SER A 20 12.87 2.21 56.67
N GLN A 21 12.68 3.52 56.52
CA GLN A 21 12.39 4.16 55.24
C GLN A 21 13.61 4.03 54.33
N PRO A 22 13.44 3.51 53.09
CA PRO A 22 14.49 3.58 52.07
C PRO A 22 14.92 5.02 51.88
N ALA A 23 16.24 5.26 51.73
CA ALA A 23 16.77 6.58 51.42
C ALA A 23 16.04 7.17 50.19
N PRO A 24 15.64 8.45 50.20
CA PRO A 24 14.99 9.06 49.06
C PRO A 24 15.94 9.02 47.85
N THR A 25 15.49 8.39 46.77
CA THR A 25 16.19 8.40 45.48
C THR A 25 16.42 9.86 45.05
N PRO A 26 17.64 10.27 44.68
CA PRO A 26 17.89 11.62 44.18
C PRO A 26 16.96 11.95 43.01
N ALA A 27 16.30 13.11 43.08
CA ALA A 27 15.51 13.62 41.96
C ALA A 27 16.41 13.77 40.73
N PRO A 28 15.94 13.40 39.52
CA PRO A 28 16.70 13.60 38.29
C PRO A 28 17.05 15.09 38.14
N ALA A 29 18.30 15.37 37.76
CA ALA A 29 18.74 16.73 37.47
C ALA A 29 17.84 17.36 36.39
N PRO A 30 17.53 18.66 36.47
CA PRO A 30 16.70 19.33 35.47
C PRO A 30 17.38 19.24 34.10
N THR A 31 16.74 18.54 33.16
CA THR A 31 17.13 18.55 31.75
C THR A 31 17.00 19.96 31.24
N THR A 32 18.11 20.57 30.81
CA THR A 32 18.10 21.89 30.20
C THR A 32 17.26 21.86 28.92
N ALA A 33 16.33 22.80 28.81
CA ALA A 33 15.53 22.97 27.61
C ALA A 33 16.45 23.23 26.41
N PRO A 34 16.18 22.66 25.22
CA PRO A 34 16.96 22.93 24.03
C PRO A 34 16.92 24.43 23.69
N ALA A 35 18.08 24.97 23.30
CA ALA A 35 18.23 26.36 22.89
C ALA A 35 17.29 26.69 21.72
N PRO A 36 16.71 27.91 21.66
CA PRO A 36 15.82 28.29 20.56
C PRO A 36 16.57 28.25 19.23
N THR A 37 16.02 27.51 18.26
CA THR A 37 16.50 27.49 16.88
C THR A 37 16.36 28.89 16.29
N ALA A 38 17.48 29.49 15.87
CA ALA A 38 17.47 30.78 15.19
C ALA A 38 16.67 30.67 13.88
N THR A 39 15.62 31.47 13.75
CA THR A 39 14.81 31.57 12.53
C THR A 39 15.65 32.19 11.42
N GLN A 40 15.92 31.44 10.35
CA GLN A 40 16.64 31.95 9.19
C GLN A 40 15.78 33.01 8.46
N PRO A 41 16.35 34.14 7.99
CA PRO A 41 15.64 35.11 7.17
C PRO A 41 15.14 34.47 5.86
N PRO A 42 13.97 34.89 5.34
CA PRO A 42 13.44 34.38 4.08
C PRO A 42 14.37 34.72 2.90
N ALA A 43 14.48 33.78 1.96
CA ALA A 43 15.26 33.95 0.74
C ALA A 43 14.70 35.09 -0.14
N PRO A 44 15.56 35.84 -0.87
CA PRO A 44 15.12 36.91 -1.76
C PRO A 44 14.29 36.38 -2.95
N PRO A 45 13.35 37.18 -3.49
CA PRO A 45 12.50 36.75 -4.60
C PRO A 45 13.29 36.63 -5.91
N THR A 46 13.08 35.53 -6.62
CA THR A 46 13.64 35.27 -7.96
C THR A 46 13.00 36.21 -8.99
N VAL A 47 13.81 36.96 -9.74
CA VAL A 47 13.33 37.87 -10.79
C VAL A 47 12.77 37.08 -11.97
N ALA A 48 11.56 37.42 -12.41
CA ALA A 48 10.91 36.80 -13.57
C ALA A 48 11.64 37.16 -14.89
N PRO A 49 11.81 36.21 -15.83
CA PRO A 49 12.46 36.48 -17.10
C PRO A 49 11.63 37.43 -17.99
N ALA A 50 12.31 38.30 -18.73
CA ALA A 50 11.70 39.28 -19.62
C ALA A 50 11.03 38.63 -20.84
N PRO A 51 9.91 39.18 -21.35
CA PRO A 51 9.20 38.62 -22.49
C PRO A 51 10.03 38.76 -23.79
N THR A 52 10.07 37.68 -24.57
CA THR A 52 10.74 37.62 -25.87
C THR A 52 9.85 38.30 -26.93
N ALA A 53 10.43 39.18 -27.75
CA ALA A 53 9.71 39.91 -28.79
C ALA A 53 9.17 38.97 -29.89
N ALA A 54 7.94 39.24 -30.35
CA ALA A 54 7.29 38.49 -31.41
C ALA A 54 7.94 38.79 -32.79
N PRO A 55 8.08 37.79 -33.68
CA PRO A 55 8.67 37.99 -34.99
C PRO A 55 7.75 38.79 -35.92
N ALA A 56 8.36 39.62 -36.78
CA ALA A 56 7.66 40.46 -37.75
C ALA A 56 7.06 39.63 -38.91
N PRO A 57 5.91 40.05 -39.49
CA PRO A 57 5.27 39.32 -40.58
C PRO A 57 6.07 39.42 -41.88
N THR A 58 6.21 38.29 -42.58
CA THR A 58 6.83 38.20 -43.91
C THR A 58 5.80 38.47 -45.00
N ALA A 59 6.10 39.35 -45.94
CA ALA A 59 5.22 39.65 -47.06
C ALA A 59 5.21 38.52 -48.11
N THR A 60 4.02 38.01 -48.44
CA THR A 60 3.82 36.95 -49.43
C THR A 60 3.70 37.55 -50.83
N GLN A 61 4.52 37.09 -51.78
CA GLN A 61 4.40 37.47 -53.19
C GLN A 61 3.39 36.59 -53.96
N PRO A 62 2.75 37.12 -55.02
CA PRO A 62 1.83 36.34 -55.85
C PRO A 62 2.55 35.24 -56.64
N PRO A 63 1.92 34.07 -56.84
CA PRO A 63 2.52 32.99 -57.62
C PRO A 63 2.53 33.30 -59.13
N ALA A 64 3.61 32.91 -59.80
CA ALA A 64 3.74 32.99 -61.25
C ALA A 64 2.80 32.01 -61.99
N PRO A 65 2.38 32.31 -63.24
CA PRO A 65 1.49 31.43 -63.99
C PRO A 65 2.17 30.11 -64.39
N SER A 66 1.39 29.03 -64.35
CA SER A 66 1.84 27.65 -64.62
C SER A 66 1.85 27.35 -66.13
N PRO A 67 2.85 26.62 -66.67
CA PRO A 67 2.88 26.23 -68.08
C PRO A 67 1.81 25.16 -68.41
N THR A 68 1.31 25.20 -69.64
CA THR A 68 0.36 24.21 -70.19
C THR A 68 1.01 22.83 -70.35
N PRO A 69 0.43 21.74 -69.82
CA PRO A 69 0.99 20.40 -69.98
C PRO A 69 0.93 19.90 -71.43
N ALA A 70 2.01 19.23 -71.86
CA ALA A 70 2.07 18.48 -73.12
C ALA A 70 1.26 17.17 -73.03
N PRO A 71 0.81 16.58 -74.16
CA PRO A 71 0.01 15.36 -74.14
C PRO A 71 0.80 14.15 -73.62
N THR A 72 0.25 13.48 -72.62
CA THR A 72 0.81 12.29 -71.97
C THR A 72 0.57 11.04 -72.82
N ALA A 73 1.61 10.25 -73.08
CA ALA A 73 1.48 8.94 -73.74
C ALA A 73 0.68 7.96 -72.87
N THR A 74 -0.15 7.12 -73.51
CA THR A 74 -0.96 6.10 -72.84
C THR A 74 -0.05 5.02 -72.21
N PRO A 75 -0.19 4.71 -70.90
CA PRO A 75 0.63 3.69 -70.26
C PRO A 75 0.23 2.27 -70.70
N PRO A 76 1.17 1.31 -70.69
CA PRO A 76 0.87 -0.11 -70.93
C PRO A 76 -0.02 -0.71 -69.83
N PRO A 77 -0.73 -1.83 -70.09
CA PRO A 77 -1.62 -2.44 -69.12
C PRO A 77 -0.88 -2.91 -67.85
N ALA A 78 -1.52 -2.70 -66.69
CA ALA A 78 -0.97 -3.02 -65.39
C ALA A 78 -0.88 -4.54 -65.14
N PRO A 79 0.13 -5.03 -64.38
CA PRO A 79 0.23 -6.43 -64.01
C PRO A 79 -0.91 -6.85 -63.09
N THR A 80 -1.45 -8.05 -63.31
CA THR A 80 -2.46 -8.68 -62.45
C THR A 80 -1.87 -8.98 -61.07
N ALA A 81 -2.44 -8.39 -60.01
CA ALA A 81 -1.99 -8.62 -58.65
C ALA A 81 -2.27 -10.06 -58.20
N THR A 82 -1.23 -10.78 -57.82
CA THR A 82 -1.34 -12.05 -57.08
C THR A 82 -1.78 -11.71 -55.65
N GLN A 83 -2.94 -12.19 -55.22
CA GLN A 83 -3.40 -11.96 -53.86
C GLN A 83 -2.49 -12.67 -52.84
N PRO A 84 -2.14 -12.04 -51.71
CA PRO A 84 -1.41 -12.69 -50.62
C PRO A 84 -2.19 -13.90 -50.08
N PRO A 85 -1.51 -14.92 -49.50
CA PRO A 85 -2.19 -16.03 -48.86
C PRO A 85 -3.07 -15.54 -47.70
N ALA A 86 -4.22 -16.19 -47.53
CA ALA A 86 -5.14 -15.89 -46.43
C ALA A 86 -4.44 -16.05 -45.07
N PRO A 87 -4.72 -15.18 -44.08
CA PRO A 87 -4.13 -15.29 -42.76
C PRO A 87 -4.54 -16.62 -42.12
N THR A 88 -3.57 -17.32 -41.52
CA THR A 88 -3.81 -18.47 -40.65
C THR A 88 -4.72 -18.02 -39.50
N PRO A 89 -5.81 -18.75 -39.17
CA PRO A 89 -6.66 -18.37 -38.04
C PRO A 89 -5.81 -18.37 -36.76
N VAL A 90 -5.78 -17.22 -36.09
CA VAL A 90 -5.30 -17.11 -34.71
C VAL A 90 -6.16 -18.03 -33.83
N PRO A 91 -5.59 -18.78 -32.88
CA PRO A 91 -6.38 -19.58 -31.95
C PRO A 91 -7.37 -18.67 -31.24
N VAL A 92 -8.66 -18.94 -31.43
CA VAL A 92 -9.75 -18.30 -30.69
C VAL A 92 -9.43 -18.50 -29.21
N ALA A 93 -9.38 -17.39 -28.48
CA ALA A 93 -9.13 -17.39 -27.04
C ALA A 93 -10.06 -18.41 -26.38
N ALA A 94 -9.45 -19.33 -25.62
CA ALA A 94 -10.18 -20.25 -24.78
C ALA A 94 -11.18 -19.47 -23.93
N ASP A 95 -12.41 -19.99 -23.88
CA ASP A 95 -13.52 -19.63 -23.01
C ASP A 95 -13.08 -18.81 -21.78
N VAL A 96 -13.30 -17.49 -21.82
CA VAL A 96 -13.08 -16.64 -20.64
C VAL A 96 -14.10 -17.07 -19.59
N PRO A 97 -13.69 -17.51 -18.38
CA PRO A 97 -14.64 -17.89 -17.35
C PRO A 97 -15.55 -16.69 -17.05
N THR A 98 -16.85 -16.83 -17.33
CA THR A 98 -17.84 -15.75 -17.20
C THR A 98 -18.08 -15.32 -15.74
N GLU A 99 -17.50 -16.05 -14.77
CA GLU A 99 -17.54 -15.69 -13.35
C GLU A 99 -16.14 -15.56 -12.74
N LEU A 100 -15.97 -14.51 -11.93
CA LEU A 100 -14.83 -14.37 -11.03
C LEU A 100 -14.88 -15.41 -9.90
N LYS A 101 -13.81 -16.21 -9.82
CA LYS A 101 -13.58 -17.16 -8.73
C LYS A 101 -12.58 -16.57 -7.73
N LEU A 102 -12.78 -16.86 -6.44
CA LEU A 102 -11.82 -16.54 -5.38
C LEU A 102 -11.89 -17.62 -4.31
N SER A 103 -10.75 -18.18 -3.94
CA SER A 103 -10.62 -19.12 -2.83
C SER A 103 -9.27 -18.94 -2.15
N VAL A 104 -9.29 -18.66 -0.85
CA VAL A 104 -8.10 -18.63 0.01
C VAL A 104 -7.93 -20.02 0.64
N THR A 105 -6.78 -20.65 0.41
CA THR A 105 -6.46 -22.00 0.89
C THR A 105 -5.49 -22.01 2.07
N GLN A 106 -4.67 -20.97 2.20
CA GLN A 106 -3.82 -20.75 3.37
C GLN A 106 -3.80 -19.26 3.75
N PRO A 107 -3.70 -18.94 5.05
CA PRO A 107 -3.88 -19.84 6.18
C PRO A 107 -5.33 -20.36 6.24
N ALA A 108 -5.57 -21.42 7.01
CA ALA A 108 -6.93 -21.86 7.30
C ALA A 108 -7.65 -20.81 8.16
N ASP A 109 -8.96 -20.67 7.97
CA ASP A 109 -9.76 -19.77 8.79
C ASP A 109 -9.71 -20.19 10.26
N GLU A 110 -9.70 -19.19 11.14
CA GLU A 110 -9.54 -19.29 12.60
C GLU A 110 -8.26 -20.02 13.06
N SER A 111 -7.24 -20.14 12.21
CA SER A 111 -5.99 -20.82 12.56
C SER A 111 -5.17 -20.08 13.61
N VAL A 112 -4.44 -20.83 14.44
CA VAL A 112 -3.51 -20.30 15.44
C VAL A 112 -2.07 -20.51 14.96
N VAL A 113 -1.29 -19.44 14.93
CA VAL A 113 0.12 -19.45 14.50
C VAL A 113 1.02 -18.86 15.57
N SER A 114 2.29 -19.26 15.58
CA SER A 114 3.32 -18.76 16.50
C SER A 114 4.36 -17.86 15.83
N THR A 115 4.16 -17.52 14.55
CA THR A 115 5.04 -16.65 13.77
C THR A 115 4.38 -15.30 13.49
N ALA A 116 5.18 -14.24 13.50
CA ALA A 116 4.72 -12.87 13.23
C ALA A 116 4.36 -12.59 11.75
N SER A 117 4.48 -13.60 10.89
CA SER A 117 4.01 -13.53 9.50
C SER A 117 3.39 -14.85 9.07
N VAL A 118 2.48 -14.75 8.10
CA VAL A 118 1.84 -15.89 7.42
C VAL A 118 1.84 -15.66 5.93
N THR A 119 1.94 -16.73 5.17
CA THR A 119 1.75 -16.68 3.72
C THR A 119 0.28 -16.93 3.40
N VAL A 120 -0.39 -15.92 2.86
CA VAL A 120 -1.73 -16.03 2.31
C VAL A 120 -1.62 -16.61 0.91
N LYS A 121 -2.21 -17.79 0.68
CA LYS A 121 -2.25 -18.46 -0.61
C LYS A 121 -3.68 -18.75 -1.02
N GLY A 122 -3.93 -18.69 -2.31
CA GLY A 122 -5.24 -19.01 -2.86
C GLY A 122 -5.23 -19.08 -4.37
N GLY A 123 -6.42 -19.26 -4.93
CA GLY A 123 -6.68 -19.23 -6.35
C GLY A 123 -7.77 -18.21 -6.70
N THR A 124 -7.65 -17.60 -7.86
CA THR A 124 -8.64 -16.72 -8.46
C THR A 124 -8.73 -16.95 -9.97
N SER A 125 -9.51 -16.15 -10.70
CA SER A 125 -9.48 -16.14 -12.16
C SER A 125 -8.13 -15.55 -12.65
N PRO A 126 -7.46 -16.12 -13.67
CA PRO A 126 -6.15 -15.65 -14.11
C PRO A 126 -6.08 -14.18 -14.58
N ASP A 127 -7.22 -13.59 -14.93
CA ASP A 127 -7.37 -12.19 -15.35
C ASP A 127 -7.72 -11.22 -14.20
N ALA A 128 -7.84 -11.73 -12.97
CA ALA A 128 -8.19 -10.93 -11.80
C ALA A 128 -6.97 -10.22 -11.19
N VAL A 129 -7.23 -9.05 -10.60
CA VAL A 129 -6.32 -8.35 -9.70
C VAL A 129 -6.69 -8.72 -8.27
N VAL A 130 -5.71 -9.18 -7.48
CA VAL A 130 -5.91 -9.55 -6.07
C VAL A 130 -5.21 -8.54 -5.16
N SER A 131 -5.88 -8.17 -4.08
CA SER A 131 -5.30 -7.46 -2.95
C SER A 131 -5.54 -8.22 -1.65
N VAL A 132 -4.56 -8.19 -0.75
CA VAL A 132 -4.62 -8.77 0.59
C VAL A 132 -4.33 -7.65 1.58
N ASN A 133 -5.29 -7.30 2.43
CA ASN A 133 -5.25 -6.12 3.30
C ASN A 133 -4.90 -4.83 2.54
N GLY A 134 -5.37 -4.70 1.29
CA GLY A 134 -5.10 -3.56 0.41
C GLY A 134 -3.74 -3.60 -0.32
N VAL A 135 -2.88 -4.58 -0.03
CA VAL A 135 -1.60 -4.77 -0.74
C VAL A 135 -1.82 -5.69 -1.93
N LEU A 136 -1.37 -5.28 -3.12
CA LEU A 136 -1.51 -6.09 -4.33
C LEU A 136 -0.69 -7.38 -4.24
N ALA A 137 -1.34 -8.51 -4.52
CA ALA A 137 -0.71 -9.81 -4.65
C ALA A 137 -0.52 -10.14 -6.13
N GLN A 138 0.60 -10.77 -6.46
CA GLN A 138 0.84 -11.26 -7.82
C GLN A 138 -0.05 -12.48 -8.08
N VAL A 139 -0.75 -12.47 -9.22
CA VAL A 139 -1.58 -13.58 -9.71
C VAL A 139 -0.83 -14.25 -10.86
N GLY A 140 -0.64 -15.56 -10.77
CA GLY A 140 -0.03 -16.39 -11.81
C GLY A 140 -0.97 -16.65 -13.00
N ALA A 141 -0.41 -17.16 -14.10
CA ALA A 141 -1.20 -17.54 -15.28
C ALA A 141 -2.19 -18.70 -15.00
N ASP A 142 -1.96 -19.45 -13.94
CA ASP A 142 -2.84 -20.50 -13.40
C ASP A 142 -3.89 -19.95 -12.42
N GLY A 143 -3.89 -18.65 -12.15
CA GLY A 143 -4.77 -18.00 -11.17
C GLY A 143 -4.31 -18.15 -9.72
N ALA A 144 -3.16 -18.77 -9.45
CA ALA A 144 -2.64 -18.87 -8.09
C ALA A 144 -2.08 -17.52 -7.62
N PHE A 145 -2.29 -17.19 -6.35
CA PHE A 145 -1.66 -16.03 -5.72
C PHE A 145 -1.04 -16.40 -4.38
N SER A 146 0.00 -15.66 -3.99
CA SER A 146 0.70 -15.82 -2.73
C SER A 146 1.22 -14.46 -2.24
N LEU A 147 0.94 -14.11 -0.98
CA LEU A 147 1.47 -12.90 -0.35
C LEU A 147 1.82 -13.16 1.12
N GLU A 148 2.99 -12.69 1.56
CA GLU A 148 3.33 -12.67 2.99
C GLU A 148 2.64 -11.50 3.68
N VAL A 149 1.92 -11.79 4.76
CA VAL A 149 1.23 -10.80 5.61
C VAL A 149 1.85 -10.82 7.00
N ARG A 150 2.22 -9.64 7.49
CA ARG A 150 2.67 -9.43 8.88
C ARG A 150 1.48 -9.40 9.82
N LEU A 151 1.60 -10.11 10.94
CA LEU A 151 0.58 -10.22 11.97
C LEU A 151 0.93 -9.39 13.20
N GLN A 152 -0.10 -8.90 13.88
CA GLN A 152 -0.01 -8.34 15.24
C GLN A 152 -0.35 -9.45 16.26
N PRO A 153 0.23 -9.42 17.48
CA PRO A 153 -0.14 -10.36 18.53
C PRO A 153 -1.66 -10.36 18.78
N GLY A 154 -2.24 -11.55 18.90
CA GLY A 154 -3.68 -11.75 19.08
C GLY A 154 -4.44 -12.01 17.77
N PRO A 155 -5.75 -11.72 17.70
CA PRO A 155 -6.56 -11.96 16.52
C PRO A 155 -6.25 -10.96 15.39
N ASN A 156 -6.07 -11.48 14.18
CA ASN A 156 -5.83 -10.75 12.94
C ASN A 156 -6.95 -11.08 11.95
N ARG A 157 -7.54 -10.04 11.35
CA ARG A 157 -8.48 -10.19 10.23
C ARG A 157 -7.73 -9.91 8.93
N ILE A 158 -7.67 -10.89 8.04
CA ILE A 158 -7.05 -10.77 6.72
C ILE A 158 -8.17 -10.74 5.69
N GLU A 159 -8.25 -9.66 4.92
CA GLU A 159 -9.22 -9.52 3.84
C GLU A 159 -8.53 -9.66 2.48
N VAL A 160 -9.06 -10.56 1.66
CA VAL A 160 -8.62 -10.80 0.29
C VAL A 160 -9.72 -10.35 -0.65
N LEU A 161 -9.41 -9.38 -1.51
CA LEU A 161 -10.31 -8.87 -2.54
C LEU A 161 -9.75 -9.18 -3.92
N ALA A 162 -10.56 -9.79 -4.76
CA ALA A 162 -10.27 -9.99 -6.18
C ALA A 162 -11.24 -9.16 -7.03
N SER A 163 -10.75 -8.56 -8.11
CA SER A 163 -11.57 -7.83 -9.09
C SER A 163 -11.07 -8.03 -10.52
N THR A 164 -11.98 -8.00 -11.50
CA THR A 164 -11.65 -8.10 -12.93
C THR A 164 -11.93 -6.79 -13.66
N PHE A 165 -11.39 -6.63 -14.87
CA PHE A 165 -11.60 -5.43 -15.71
C PHE A 165 -13.08 -5.22 -16.10
N ASN A 166 -13.88 -6.28 -16.08
CA ASN A 166 -15.33 -6.25 -16.31
C ASN A 166 -16.14 -5.76 -15.09
N GLY A 167 -15.46 -5.37 -14.01
CA GLY A 167 -16.10 -4.85 -12.79
C GLY A 167 -16.61 -5.92 -11.84
N GLN A 168 -16.40 -7.22 -12.12
CA GLN A 168 -16.72 -8.26 -11.13
C GLN A 168 -15.76 -8.15 -9.95
N SER A 169 -16.27 -8.37 -8.73
CA SER A 169 -15.46 -8.37 -7.50
C SER A 169 -15.91 -9.47 -6.55
N ARG A 170 -14.97 -10.07 -5.82
CA ARG A 170 -15.20 -11.07 -4.76
C ARG A 170 -14.30 -10.76 -3.57
N SER A 171 -14.81 -10.94 -2.36
CA SER A 171 -14.05 -10.80 -1.12
C SER A 171 -14.12 -12.09 -0.31
N GLN A 172 -13.02 -12.44 0.35
CA GLN A 172 -12.95 -13.49 1.36
C GLN A 172 -12.16 -12.98 2.57
N VAL A 173 -12.66 -13.30 3.76
CA VAL A 173 -12.02 -12.95 5.02
C VAL A 173 -11.47 -14.23 5.64
N VAL A 174 -10.26 -14.14 6.19
CA VAL A 174 -9.61 -15.20 6.97
C VAL A 174 -9.15 -14.64 8.30
N ASN A 175 -9.57 -15.28 9.38
CA ASN A 175 -9.20 -14.93 10.75
C ASN A 175 -7.99 -15.77 11.19
N VAL A 176 -6.97 -15.13 11.75
CA VAL A 176 -5.76 -15.81 12.22
C VAL A 176 -5.37 -15.29 13.60
N ILE A 177 -5.07 -16.17 14.54
CA ILE A 177 -4.61 -15.81 15.88
C ILE A 177 -3.10 -16.00 15.97
N TYR A 178 -2.36 -14.90 16.15
CA TYR A 178 -0.92 -14.96 16.38
C TYR A 178 -0.62 -14.98 17.88
N LEU A 179 -0.06 -16.09 18.37
CA LEU A 179 0.45 -16.22 19.73
C LEU A 179 1.95 -15.86 19.74
N ALA A 180 2.27 -14.64 20.18
CA ALA A 180 3.65 -14.22 20.37
C ALA A 180 4.31 -15.06 21.47
N SER A 181 5.52 -15.55 21.20
CA SER A 181 6.36 -16.16 22.22
C SER A 181 6.81 -15.08 23.20
N GLN A 182 6.60 -15.30 24.50
CA GLN A 182 7.06 -14.41 25.58
C GLN A 182 8.53 -14.66 25.92
#